data_AF-A0A285T858-F1
#
_entry.id   AF-A0A285T858-F1
#
_cell.length_a   1.000
_cell.length_b   1.000
_cell.length_c   1.000
_cell.angle_alpha   90.00
_cell.angle_beta   90.00
_cell.angle_gamma   90.00
#
_symmetry.space_group_name_H-M   'P 1'
#
loop_
_entity.id
_entity.type
_entity.pdbx_description
1 polymer ?
#
loop_
_entity_poly.entity_id
_entity_poly.type
_entity_poly.pdbx_seq_one_letter_code
_entity_poly.pdbx_strand_id
1 'polypeptide(L)'
;MGLSEDAVEQKIGEPEMTRGEGPARVWQYRSEECSFDAFFFPAAEGETRKMTHMLARKRKSADKISVQDCLDQVVKARIAADNKG
;
A
#
# COMPACT_ATOMS: atom_id res chain seq x y z
N MET A 1 2.63 -5.76 16.16
CA MET A 1 1.35 -5.38 15.52
C MET A 1 1.64 -4.36 14.43
N GLY A 2 1.02 -4.48 13.26
CA GLY A 2 1.21 -3.53 12.15
C GLY A 2 0.40 -2.25 12.28
N LEU A 3 0.56 -1.35 11.30
CA LEU A 3 -0.11 -0.04 11.24
C LEU A 3 -1.61 -0.19 10.95
N SER A 4 -2.45 0.68 11.51
CA SER A 4 -3.86 0.80 11.11
C SER A 4 -4.01 1.43 9.72
N GLU A 5 -5.19 1.31 9.12
CA GLU A 5 -5.55 2.01 7.86
C GLU A 5 -5.22 3.52 7.97
N ASP A 6 -5.75 4.21 8.98
CA ASP A 6 -5.50 5.65 9.22
C ASP A 6 -4.01 6.00 9.34
N ALA A 7 -3.22 5.16 10.03
CA ALA A 7 -1.80 5.41 10.21
C ALA A 7 -0.99 5.21 8.93
N VAL A 8 -1.45 4.33 8.02
CA VAL A 8 -0.85 4.16 6.69
C VAL A 8 -1.24 5.34 5.81
N GLU A 9 -2.50 5.76 5.84
CA GLU A 9 -2.98 6.93 5.08
C GLU A 9 -2.23 8.21 5.45
N GLN A 10 -2.01 8.47 6.75
CA GLN A 10 -1.21 9.62 7.21
C GLN A 10 0.25 9.60 6.73
N LYS A 11 0.78 8.42 6.38
CA LYS A 11 2.19 8.26 5.97
C LYS A 11 2.39 8.25 4.46
N ILE A 12 1.47 7.65 3.72
CA ILE A 12 1.60 7.42 2.26
C ILE A 12 0.56 8.24 1.47
N GLY A 13 -0.54 8.62 2.11
CA GLY A 13 -1.73 9.20 1.49
C GLY A 13 -2.78 8.15 1.13
N GLU A 14 -3.84 8.61 0.47
CA GLU A 14 -4.92 7.75 -0.01
C GLU A 14 -4.44 6.80 -1.12
N PRO A 15 -4.87 5.52 -1.10
CA PRO A 15 -4.53 4.57 -2.13
C PRO A 15 -5.29 4.85 -3.44
N GLU A 16 -4.66 4.54 -4.57
CA GLU A 16 -5.30 4.61 -5.88
C GLU A 16 -6.40 3.56 -6.06
N MET A 17 -6.36 2.49 -5.28
CA MET A 17 -7.36 1.42 -5.34
C MET A 17 -7.51 0.72 -4.00
N THR A 18 -8.77 0.56 -3.58
CA THR A 18 -9.16 -0.25 -2.42
C THR A 18 -10.03 -1.41 -2.89
N ARG A 19 -9.75 -2.62 -2.41
CA ARG A 19 -10.53 -3.84 -2.71
C ARG A 19 -10.76 -4.68 -1.47
N GLY A 20 -11.88 -5.41 -1.44
CA GLY A 20 -12.16 -6.42 -0.41
C GLY A 20 -11.71 -7.80 -0.87
N GLU A 21 -11.00 -8.53 -0.01
CA GLU A 21 -10.56 -9.91 -0.25
C GLU A 21 -10.87 -10.76 0.99
N GLY A 22 -12.08 -11.31 1.05
CA GLY A 22 -12.56 -12.02 2.25
C GLY A 22 -12.57 -11.09 3.47
N PRO A 23 -11.94 -11.46 4.60
CA PRO A 23 -11.84 -10.58 5.77
C PRO A 23 -10.86 -9.42 5.57
N ALA A 24 -10.03 -9.47 4.53
CA ALA A 24 -9.03 -8.46 4.27
C ALA A 24 -9.59 -7.27 3.49
N ARG A 25 -9.05 -6.09 3.79
CA ARG A 25 -9.09 -4.94 2.88
C ARG A 25 -7.70 -4.77 2.30
N VAL A 26 -7.60 -4.63 0.98
CA VAL A 26 -6.32 -4.43 0.31
C VAL A 26 -6.29 -3.06 -0.33
N TRP A 27 -5.28 -2.30 0.04
CA TRP A 27 -4.96 -1.01 -0.58
C TRP A 27 -3.82 -1.21 -1.54
N GLN A 28 -3.94 -0.66 -2.75
CA GLN A 28 -2.87 -0.69 -3.73
C GLN A 28 -2.41 0.72 -4.04
N TYR A 29 -1.10 0.89 -3.93
CA TYR A 29 -0.36 2.07 -4.31
C TYR A 29 0.45 1.80 -5.57
N ARG A 30 0.67 2.82 -6.40
CA ARG A 30 1.41 2.66 -7.65
C ARG A 30 2.47 3.73 -7.82
N SER A 31 3.60 3.32 -8.40
CA SER A 31 4.55 4.20 -9.05
C SER A 31 4.66 3.79 -10.52
N GLU A 32 5.53 4.44 -11.29
CA GLU A 32 5.83 3.97 -12.64
C GLU A 32 6.48 2.58 -12.66
N GLU A 33 7.27 2.30 -11.62
CA GLU A 33 8.11 1.10 -11.50
C GLU A 33 7.36 -0.10 -10.95
N CYS A 34 6.50 0.11 -9.94
CA CYS A 34 5.91 -0.99 -9.19
C CYS A 34 4.49 -0.71 -8.69
N SER A 35 3.82 -1.76 -8.23
CA SER A 35 2.63 -1.69 -7.38
C SER A 35 2.96 -2.26 -5.99
N PHE A 36 2.53 -1.54 -4.96
CA PHE A 36 2.61 -1.96 -3.56
C PHE A 36 1.19 -2.24 -3.05
N ASP A 37 0.95 -3.48 -2.61
CA ASP A 37 -0.31 -3.92 -2.01
C ASP A 37 -0.13 -4.05 -0.48
N ALA A 38 -0.94 -3.32 0.28
CA ALA A 38 -1.02 -3.41 1.74
C ALA A 38 -2.31 -4.15 2.14
N PHE A 39 -2.18 -5.25 2.87
CA PHE A 39 -3.30 -6.08 3.29
C PHE A 39 -3.62 -5.84 4.76
N PHE A 40 -4.84 -5.36 5.00
CA PHE A 40 -5.35 -5.02 6.32
C PHE A 40 -6.34 -6.09 6.77
N PHE A 41 -6.09 -6.68 7.93
CA PHE A 41 -6.97 -7.69 8.53
C PHE A 41 -7.49 -7.21 9.89
N PRO A 42 -8.77 -7.47 10.22
CA PRO A 42 -9.28 -7.27 11.56
C PRO A 42 -8.73 -8.37 12.49
N ALA A 43 -8.46 -8.03 13.75
CA ALA A 43 -8.09 -9.04 14.75
C ALA A 43 -9.30 -9.84 15.27
N ALA A 44 -10.47 -9.20 15.32
CA ALA A 44 -11.78 -9.82 15.50
C ALA A 44 -12.86 -9.04 14.73
N GLU A 45 -14.05 -9.61 14.58
CA GLU A 45 -15.17 -8.94 13.90
C GLU A 45 -15.50 -7.60 14.55
N GLY A 46 -15.59 -6.54 13.75
CA GLY A 46 -15.84 -5.17 14.21
C GLY A 46 -14.60 -4.40 14.70
N GLU A 47 -13.43 -5.05 14.81
CA GLU A 47 -12.19 -4.36 15.23
C GLU A 47 -11.49 -3.63 14.07
N THR A 48 -10.68 -2.63 14.43
CA THR A 48 -9.83 -1.90 13.49
C THR A 48 -8.87 -2.84 12.76
N ARG A 49 -8.87 -2.78 11.43
CA ARG A 49 -7.95 -3.56 10.62
C ARG A 49 -6.52 -3.02 10.74
N LYS A 50 -5.56 -3.92 10.76
CA LYS A 50 -4.12 -3.60 10.77
C LYS A 50 -3.43 -4.26 9.60
N MET A 51 -2.42 -3.58 9.06
CA MET A 51 -1.58 -4.10 8.00
C MET A 51 -0.79 -5.29 8.52
N THR A 52 -1.05 -6.48 8.00
CA THR A 52 -0.37 -7.72 8.41
C THR A 52 0.49 -8.30 7.29
N HIS A 53 0.19 -7.96 6.04
CA HIS A 53 0.92 -8.44 4.88
C HIS A 53 1.13 -7.33 3.84
N MET A 54 2.22 -7.47 3.09
CA MET A 54 2.64 -6.52 2.06
C MET A 54 3.16 -7.29 0.85
N LEU A 55 2.78 -6.86 -0.35
CA LEU A 55 3.32 -7.37 -1.59
C LEU A 55 3.82 -6.24 -2.46
N ALA A 56 4.89 -6.50 -3.20
CA ALA A 56 5.43 -5.59 -4.19
C ALA A 56 5.66 -6.33 -5.52
N ARG A 57 5.26 -5.70 -6.62
CA ARG A 57 5.36 -6.25 -7.97
C ARG A 57 5.85 -5.18 -8.92
N LYS A 58 6.82 -5.48 -9.79
CA LYS A 58 7.17 -4.58 -10.89
C LYS A 58 6.01 -4.47 -11.88
N ARG A 59 5.81 -3.30 -12.47
CA ARG A 59 4.73 -3.08 -13.47
C ARG A 59 5.11 -3.51 -14.88
N LYS A 60 6.41 -3.46 -15.21
CA LYS A 60 6.92 -3.62 -16.58
C LYS A 60 7.74 -4.89 -16.80
N SER A 61 7.96 -5.71 -15.78
CA SER A 61 8.64 -7.01 -15.91
C SER A 61 8.14 -8.01 -14.87
N ALA A 62 8.47 -9.29 -15.08
CA ALA A 62 8.21 -10.37 -14.12
C ALA A 62 9.29 -10.47 -13.02
N ASP A 63 10.28 -9.56 -13.00
CA ASP A 63 11.31 -9.60 -11.97
C ASP A 63 10.74 -9.22 -10.62
N LYS A 64 11.44 -9.68 -9.58
CA LYS A 64 11.13 -9.32 -8.20
C LYS A 64 11.62 -7.89 -7.91
N ILE A 65 10.92 -7.24 -6.99
CA ILE A 65 11.32 -6.00 -6.33
C ILE A 65 11.05 -6.18 -4.84
N SER A 66 11.89 -5.60 -3.98
CA SER A 66 11.63 -5.64 -2.55
C SER A 66 10.44 -4.73 -2.20
N VAL A 67 9.81 -5.00 -1.06
CA VAL A 67 8.74 -4.12 -0.54
C VAL A 67 9.28 -2.72 -0.28
N GLN A 68 10.48 -2.60 0.31
CA GLN A 68 11.08 -1.31 0.64
C GLN A 68 11.38 -0.50 -0.63
N ASP A 69 12.04 -1.09 -1.63
CA ASP A 69 12.36 -0.37 -2.87
C ASP A 69 11.09 0.11 -3.57
N CYS A 70 10.04 -0.72 -3.57
CA CYS A 70 8.77 -0.32 -4.17
C CYS A 70 8.09 0.82 -3.40
N LEU A 71 8.09 0.75 -2.07
CA LEU A 71 7.53 1.79 -1.21
C LEU A 71 8.27 3.12 -1.41
N ASP A 72 9.60 3.10 -1.54
CA ASP A 72 10.40 4.29 -1.83
C ASP A 72 9.99 4.94 -3.16
N GLN A 73 9.72 4.14 -4.20
CA GLN A 73 9.21 4.66 -5.48
C GLN A 73 7.79 5.24 -5.36
N VAL A 74 6.92 4.61 -4.57
CA VAL A 74 5.56 5.12 -4.30
C VAL A 74 5.63 6.47 -3.59
N VAL A 75 6.40 6.58 -2.51
CA VAL A 75 6.55 7.83 -1.75
C VAL A 75 7.16 8.93 -2.61
N LYS A 76 8.20 8.61 -3.39
CA LYS A 76 8.80 9.55 -4.35
C LYS A 76 7.78 10.06 -5.37
N ALA A 77 6.93 9.17 -5.90
CA ALA A 77 5.89 9.56 -6.85
C ALA A 77 4.83 10.48 -6.22
N ARG A 78 4.48 10.28 -4.94
CA ARG A 78 3.52 11.13 -4.22
C ARG A 78 4.06 12.51 -3.92
N ILE A 79 5.28 12.62 -3.40
CA ILE A 79 5.95 13.91 -3.21
C ILE A 79 6.02 14.70 -4.53
N ALA A 80 6.31 14.01 -5.65
CA ALA A 80 6.36 14.65 -6.96
C ALA A 80 4.99 15.07 -7.51
N ALA A 81 3.89 14.45 -7.05
CA ALA A 81 2.53 14.84 -7.39
C ALA A 81 2.06 16.04 -6.56
N ASP A 82 2.35 16.05 -5.25
CA ASP A 82 1.98 17.13 -4.34
C ASP A 82 2.66 18.46 -4.70
N ASN A 83 3.93 18.40 -5.12
CA ASN A 83 4.68 19.59 -5.55
C ASN A 83 4.22 20.19 -6.89
N LYS A 84 3.28 19.55 -7.59
CA LYS A 84 2.68 20.05 -8.84
C LYS A 84 1.31 20.68 -8.62
N GLY A 85 0.82 20.72 -7.39
CA GLY A 85 -0.43 21.35 -6.97
C GLY A 85 -0.30 22.83 -6.65
#